data_AF-A0A7S2DHE4-F1
#
_entry.id   AF-A0A7S2DHE4-F1
#
_cell.length_a   1.000
_cell.length_b   1.000
_cell.length_c   1.000
_cell.angle_alpha   90.00
_cell.angle_beta   90.00
_cell.angle_gamma   90.00
#
_symmetry.space_group_name_H-M   'P 1'
#
loop_
_entity.id
_entity.type
_entity.pdbx_description
1 polymer ?
#
loop_
_entity_poly.entity_id
_entity_poly.type
_entity_poly.pdbx_seq_one_letter_code
_entity_poly.pdbx_strand_id
1 'polypeptide(L)'
;MRWIFEVGDDTELAQSGAAKVLPAHLNATARADLADAGWILWVDADLMVVNHAADIRTFLRSDKDMVLGEDMADLDWLNTGLVACRTSSSWARRMWARVWR
;
A
#
# COMPACT_ATOMS: atom_id res chain seq x y z
N MET A 1 -14.26 -7.17 -0.31
CA MET A 1 -12.81 -6.89 -0.44
C MET A 1 -12.03 -7.71 0.56
N ARG A 2 -11.06 -8.49 0.06
CA ARG A 2 -10.21 -9.41 0.83
C ARG A 2 -8.78 -8.91 0.63
N TRP A 3 -8.44 -7.80 1.29
CA TRP A 3 -7.11 -7.31 1.71
C TRP A 3 -7.27 -5.89 2.28
N ILE A 4 -7.31 -5.78 3.61
CA ILE A 4 -6.48 -4.78 4.29
C ILE A 4 -5.28 -5.49 4.91
N PHE A 5 -5.39 -6.75 5.37
CA PHE A 5 -4.25 -7.67 5.48
C PHE A 5 -4.72 -9.14 5.53
N GLU A 6 -4.11 -10.05 4.77
CA GLU A 6 -4.26 -11.52 4.94
C GLU A 6 -2.85 -12.14 4.95
N VAL A 7 -2.09 -11.85 6.00
CA VAL A 7 -0.91 -12.66 6.35
C VAL A 7 -1.45 -13.92 7.03
N GLY A 8 -0.88 -15.09 6.70
CA GLY A 8 -1.35 -16.38 7.21
C GLY A 8 -1.49 -16.37 8.74
N ASP A 9 -2.62 -16.90 9.21
CA ASP A 9 -3.17 -16.82 10.57
C ASP A 9 -3.57 -15.40 11.03
N ASP A 10 -4.88 -15.15 11.03
CA ASP A 10 -5.56 -13.92 11.49
C ASP A 10 -5.17 -13.48 12.92
N THR A 11 -4.55 -14.36 13.71
CA THR A 11 -4.21 -14.15 15.11
C THR A 11 -3.12 -13.09 15.32
N GLU A 12 -2.02 -13.16 14.56
CA GLU A 12 -0.91 -12.21 14.72
C GLU A 12 -1.28 -10.82 14.18
N LEU A 13 -2.11 -10.82 13.15
CA LEU A 13 -2.48 -9.59 12.48
C LEU A 13 -3.55 -8.83 13.25
N ALA A 14 -4.54 -9.50 13.82
CA ALA A 14 -5.48 -8.89 14.77
C ALA A 14 -4.77 -8.26 15.99
N GLN A 15 -3.59 -8.78 16.33
CA GLN A 15 -2.77 -8.26 17.42
C GLN A 15 -1.76 -7.18 16.99
N SER A 16 -1.56 -6.97 15.68
CA SER A 16 -0.66 -5.95 15.14
C SER A 16 -1.08 -4.54 15.57
N GLY A 17 -0.10 -3.64 15.69
CA GLY A 17 -0.36 -2.23 15.98
C GLY A 17 -1.32 -1.61 14.96
N ALA A 18 -1.17 -1.96 13.68
CA ALA A 18 -2.05 -1.47 12.61
C ALA A 18 -3.51 -1.93 12.81
N ALA A 19 -3.76 -3.20 13.12
CA ALA A 19 -5.12 -3.71 13.31
C ALA A 19 -5.82 -3.13 14.55
N LYS A 20 -5.06 -2.71 15.58
CA LYS A 20 -5.59 -2.03 16.76
C LYS A 20 -5.95 -0.57 16.49
N VAL A 21 -5.19 0.09 15.61
CA VAL A 21 -5.31 1.52 15.33
C VAL A 21 -6.33 1.78 14.22
N LEU A 22 -6.33 1.00 13.15
CA LEU A 22 -7.20 1.20 11.99
C LEU A 22 -8.71 1.28 12.33
N PRO A 23 -9.28 0.49 13.26
CA PRO A 23 -10.68 0.65 13.64
C PRO A 23 -11.02 1.94 14.36
N ALA A 24 -10.07 2.53 15.08
CA ALA A 24 -10.28 3.82 15.75
C ALA A 24 -10.25 4.99 14.76
N HIS A 25 -9.58 4.82 13.61
CA HIS A 25 -9.36 5.89 12.63
C HIS A 25 -10.10 5.72 11.30
N LEU A 26 -10.61 4.53 10.98
CA LEU A 26 -11.39 4.26 9.78
C LEU A 26 -12.83 3.91 10.12
N ASN A 27 -13.74 4.83 9.81
CA ASN A 27 -15.18 4.56 9.86
C ASN A 27 -15.61 3.55 8.77
N ALA A 28 -16.86 3.09 8.84
CA ALA A 28 -17.38 2.08 7.91
C ALA A 28 -17.30 2.50 6.44
N THR A 29 -17.52 3.79 6.15
CA THR A 29 -17.43 4.35 4.80
C THR A 29 -16.00 4.31 4.28
N ALA A 30 -15.02 4.80 5.04
CA ALA A 30 -13.61 4.76 4.67
C ALA A 30 -13.11 3.33 4.42
N ARG A 31 -13.62 2.35 5.18
CA ARG A 31 -13.33 0.93 4.92
C ARG A 31 -13.95 0.43 3.62
N ALA A 32 -15.17 0.86 3.31
CA ALA A 32 -15.87 0.53 2.07
C ALA A 32 -15.26 1.21 0.84
N ASP A 33 -14.65 2.38 1.01
CA ASP A 33 -13.93 3.09 -0.05
C ASP A 33 -12.55 2.45 -0.29
N LEU A 34 -11.83 2.12 0.78
CA LEU A 34 -10.56 1.37 0.67
C LEU A 34 -10.80 0.02 -0.01
N ALA A 35 -11.74 -0.76 0.53
CA ALA A 35 -12.80 -1.39 -0.24
C ALA A 35 -12.61 -1.65 -1.74
N ASP A 36 -13.09 -0.63 -2.46
CA ASP A 36 -13.27 -0.57 -3.89
C ASP A 36 -12.13 0.16 -4.58
N ALA A 37 -11.13 0.65 -3.83
CA ALA A 37 -9.97 1.30 -4.39
C ALA A 37 -9.23 0.35 -5.35
N GLY A 38 -8.96 0.81 -6.57
CA GLY A 38 -8.17 0.04 -7.55
C GLY A 38 -6.68 -0.03 -7.22
N TRP A 39 -6.20 0.91 -6.41
CA TRP A 39 -4.82 1.06 -5.99
C TRP A 39 -4.75 1.41 -4.50
N ILE A 40 -3.74 0.90 -3.83
CA ILE A 40 -3.30 1.37 -2.51
C ILE A 40 -1.95 2.07 -2.72
N LEU A 41 -1.82 3.26 -2.13
CA LEU A 41 -0.58 4.03 -2.10
C LEU A 41 -0.08 4.09 -0.65
N TRP A 42 1.12 3.56 -0.42
CA TRP A 42 1.89 3.74 0.80
C TRP A 42 2.81 4.94 0.65
N VAL A 43 2.83 5.77 1.69
CA VAL A 43 3.64 6.98 1.79
C VAL A 43 4.19 7.04 3.21
N ASP A 44 5.51 7.13 3.34
CA ASP A 44 6.14 7.32 4.65
C ASP A 44 5.73 8.67 5.26
N ALA A 45 5.76 8.75 6.59
CA ALA A 45 5.31 9.93 7.32
C ALA A 45 6.19 11.17 7.07
N ASP A 46 7.42 10.97 6.61
CA ASP A 46 8.38 12.02 6.25
C ASP A 46 8.43 12.31 4.74
N LEU A 47 7.64 11.59 3.92
CA LEU A 47 7.49 11.91 2.51
C LEU A 47 6.56 13.11 2.33
N MET A 48 6.97 14.05 1.48
CA MET A 48 6.22 15.25 1.19
C MET A 48 5.77 15.30 -0.27
N VAL A 49 4.48 15.61 -0.48
CA VAL A 49 3.96 15.96 -1.80
C VAL A 49 4.31 17.42 -2.07
N VAL A 50 5.18 17.68 -3.04
CA VAL A 50 5.65 19.04 -3.37
C VAL A 50 4.92 19.66 -4.57
N ASN A 51 4.31 18.85 -5.42
CA ASN A 51 3.52 19.30 -6.57
C ASN A 51 2.08 18.82 -6.47
N HIS A 52 1.21 19.64 -5.88
CA HIS A 52 -0.21 19.34 -5.69
C HIS A 52 -1.06 19.53 -6.96
N ALA A 53 -0.48 20.10 -8.04
CA ALA A 53 -1.18 20.28 -9.31
C ALA A 53 -1.12 19.03 -10.20
N ALA A 54 -0.17 18.13 -9.95
CA ALA A 54 -0.04 16.88 -10.69
C ALA A 54 -1.03 15.83 -10.18
N ASP A 55 -1.71 15.17 -11.11
CA ASP A 55 -2.59 14.05 -10.80
C ASP A 55 -1.78 12.78 -10.57
N ILE A 56 -1.92 12.16 -9.40
CA ILE A 56 -1.20 10.92 -9.06
C ILE A 56 -1.38 9.80 -10.10
N ARG A 57 -2.53 9.77 -10.80
CA ARG A 57 -2.86 8.77 -11.81
C ARG A 57 -1.90 8.79 -13.00
N THR A 58 -1.21 9.91 -13.27
CA THR A 58 -0.20 9.96 -14.35
C THR A 58 1.02 9.08 -14.05
N PHE A 59 1.26 8.78 -12.78
CA PHE A 59 2.36 7.92 -12.33
C PHE A 59 1.93 6.45 -12.15
N LEU A 60 0.62 6.18 -12.12
CA LEU A 60 0.07 4.84 -11.97
C LEU A 60 -0.11 4.17 -13.33
N ARG A 61 0.83 3.31 -13.69
CA ARG A 61 0.83 2.61 -14.98
C ARG A 61 -0.19 1.48 -15.04
N SER A 62 -1.00 1.44 -16.11
CA SER A 62 -2.06 0.44 -16.28
C SER A 62 -1.54 -0.97 -16.63
N ASP A 63 -0.29 -1.09 -17.04
CA ASP A 63 0.37 -2.35 -17.39
C ASP A 63 1.22 -2.91 -16.24
N LYS A 64 1.18 -2.27 -15.06
CA LYS A 64 1.97 -2.66 -13.88
C LYS A 64 1.05 -3.06 -12.73
N ASP A 65 1.52 -4.02 -11.94
CA ASP A 65 0.89 -4.45 -10.70
C ASP A 65 1.35 -3.64 -9.49
N MET A 66 2.55 -3.08 -9.59
CA MET A 66 3.24 -2.33 -8.54
C MET A 66 4.11 -1.24 -9.15
N VAL A 67 4.18 -0.09 -8.49
CA VAL A 67 5.07 1.02 -8.79
C VAL A 67 5.86 1.34 -7.52
N LEU A 68 7.17 1.49 -7.67
CA LEU A 68 8.10 1.85 -6.59
C LEU A 68 8.72 3.21 -6.91
N GLY A 69 9.01 3.98 -5.88
CA GLY A 69 9.87 5.15 -6.01
C GLY A 69 11.29 4.70 -6.41
N GLU A 70 11.89 5.39 -7.37
CA GLU A 70 13.32 5.31 -7.59
C GLU A 70 14.03 5.94 -6.39
N ASP A 71 15.09 5.29 -5.90
CA ASP A 71 15.94 5.92 -4.91
C ASP A 71 16.97 6.81 -5.63
N MET A 72 17.15 8.02 -5.11
CA MET A 72 18.14 8.97 -5.61
C MET A 72 19.47 8.85 -4.87
N ALA A 73 19.54 8.02 -3.82
CA ALA A 73 20.76 7.71 -3.09
C ALA A 73 21.57 6.63 -3.81
N ASP A 74 22.89 6.85 -3.97
CA ASP A 74 23.81 5.95 -4.69
C ASP A 74 23.95 4.53 -4.10
N LEU A 75 23.31 4.25 -2.96
CA LEU A 75 23.48 3.01 -2.19
C LEU A 75 22.29 2.05 -2.31
N ASP A 76 21.14 2.52 -2.77
CA ASP A 76 19.91 1.73 -2.84
C ASP A 76 19.32 1.79 -4.25
N TRP A 77 18.83 0.65 -4.76
CA TRP A 77 18.26 0.59 -6.12
C TRP A 77 16.78 0.98 -6.15
N LEU A 78 16.09 0.96 -5.01
CA LEU A 78 14.64 1.11 -4.88
C LEU A 78 14.30 1.73 -3.52
N ASN A 79 13.31 2.61 -3.50
CA ASN A 79 12.79 3.21 -2.27
C ASN A 79 11.37 2.68 -1.97
N THR A 80 11.15 2.16 -0.76
CA THR A 80 9.84 1.65 -0.31
C THR A 80 9.05 2.64 0.53
N GLY A 81 9.56 3.86 0.73
CA GLY A 81 8.80 4.94 1.36
C GLY A 81 7.70 5.50 0.46
N LEU A 82 7.73 5.14 -0.83
CA LEU A 82 6.65 5.34 -1.79
C LEU A 82 6.37 4.05 -2.56
N VAL A 83 5.21 3.44 -2.32
CA VAL A 83 4.80 2.20 -3.00
C VAL A 83 3.35 2.28 -3.42
N ALA A 84 3.07 2.03 -4.69
CA ALA A 84 1.69 1.86 -5.18
C ALA A 84 1.48 0.42 -5.64
N CYS A 85 0.39 -0.22 -5.20
CA CYS A 85 0.03 -1.58 -5.60
C CYS A 85 -1.42 -1.66 -6.04
N ARG A 86 -1.69 -2.45 -7.09
CA ARG A 86 -3.06 -2.79 -7.48
C ARG A 86 -3.70 -3.72 -6.46
N THR A 87 -4.88 -3.35 -5.98
CA THR A 87 -5.64 -4.18 -5.03
C THR A 87 -6.11 -5.49 -5.64
N SER A 88 -6.34 -5.51 -6.95
CA SER A 88 -6.73 -6.71 -7.71
C SER A 88 -5.56 -7.62 -8.08
N SER A 89 -4.31 -7.21 -7.88
CA SER A 89 -3.14 -7.97 -8.34
C SER A 89 -2.89 -9.21 -7.49
N SER A 90 -3.04 -10.40 -8.10
CA SER A 90 -2.64 -11.65 -7.45
C SER A 90 -1.12 -11.77 -7.28
N TRP A 91 -0.34 -11.14 -8.16
CA TRP A 91 1.11 -11.12 -8.08
C TRP A 91 1.58 -10.31 -6.86
N ALA A 92 1.05 -9.10 -6.68
CA ALA A 92 1.41 -8.25 -5.53
C ALA A 92 1.07 -8.93 -4.20
N ARG A 93 -0.09 -9.61 -4.12
CA ARG A 93 -0.47 -10.42 -2.95
C ARG A 93 0.54 -11.53 -2.65
N ARG A 94 0.97 -12.29 -3.66
CA ARG A 94 1.98 -13.35 -3.49
C ARG A 94 3.34 -12.79 -3.08
N MET A 95 3.72 -11.63 -3.62
CA MET A 95 4.97 -10.96 -3.25
C MET A 95 4.96 -10.58 -1.77
N TRP A 96 3.91 -9.90 -1.31
CA TRP A 96 3.79 -9.51 0.10
C TRP A 96 3.71 -10.70 1.05
N ALA A 97 3.00 -11.76 0.67
CA ALA A 97 2.97 -13.00 1.45
C ALA A 97 4.36 -13.67 1.58
N ARG A 98 5.33 -13.36 0.71
CA ARG A 98 6.72 -13.84 0.81
C ARG A 98 7.60 -12.94 1.67
N VAL A 99 7.38 -11.63 1.65
CA VAL A 99 8.20 -10.69 2.42
C VAL A 99 7.89 -10.75 3.92
N TRP A 100 6.64 -11.09 4.29
CA TRP A 100 6.18 -11.22 5.67
C TRP A 100 6.22 -12.66 6.21
N ARG A 101 6.82 -13.60 5.48
CA ARG A 101 7.06 -14.98 5.92
C ARG A 101 8.47 -15.13 6.47
#